data_AF-A0ABD0RAV1-F1
#
_entry.id   AF-A0ABD0RAV1-F1
#
_cell.length_a   1.000
_cell.length_b   1.000
_cell.length_c   1.000
_cell.angle_alpha   90.00
_cell.angle_beta   90.00
_cell.angle_gamma   90.00
#
_symmetry.space_group_name_H-M   'P 1'
#
loop_
_entity.id
_entity.type
_entity.pdbx_description
1 polymer ?
#
loop_
_entity_poly.entity_id
_entity_poly.type
_entity_poly.pdbx_seq_one_letter_code
_entity_poly.pdbx_strand_id
1 'polypeptide(L)'
;ESCLEFGPADSHVRLRPRPGYVPKVPTTPFRDQVVNLQALPPEEADPALGLLCPIRALRIYVDRTQSFRRSEQLFVCFGGQQKGNAVSKQRLAHWVVDVITLAYQCQGEP
;
A
#
# COMPACT_ATOMS: atom_id res chain seq x y z
N GLU A 1 14.90 11.70 4.29
CA GLU A 1 14.75 10.25 4.48
C GLU A 1 13.58 9.75 3.64
N SER A 2 13.63 8.52 3.13
CA SER A 2 12.54 7.92 2.34
C SER A 2 11.40 7.44 3.25
N CYS A 3 10.15 7.67 2.85
CA CYS A 3 8.97 7.16 3.57
C CYS A 3 8.75 5.65 3.35
N LEU A 4 9.48 5.05 2.41
CA LEU A 4 9.38 3.64 2.02
C LEU A 4 10.78 3.07 1.80
N GLU A 5 11.13 2.01 2.53
CA GLU A 5 12.41 1.33 2.40
C GLU A 5 12.20 -0.18 2.38
N PHE A 6 12.66 -0.83 1.31
CA PHE A 6 12.67 -2.28 1.21
C PHE A 6 13.95 -2.85 1.81
N GLY A 7 13.81 -3.98 2.50
CA GLY A 7 14.93 -4.77 2.99
C GLY A 7 15.68 -5.49 1.87
N PRO A 8 16.79 -6.16 2.21
CA PRO A 8 17.51 -6.99 1.26
C PRO A 8 16.59 -8.08 0.69
N ALA A 9 16.68 -8.29 -0.63
CA ALA A 9 15.89 -9.26 -1.38
C ALA A 9 14.37 -9.20 -1.10
N ASP A 10 13.83 -8.01 -0.83
CA ASP A 10 12.40 -7.79 -0.54
C ASP A 10 11.88 -8.64 0.64
N SER A 11 12.75 -8.94 1.60
CA SER A 11 12.39 -9.69 2.82
C SER A 11 11.40 -8.96 3.73
N HIS A 12 11.45 -7.63 3.74
CA HIS A 12 10.57 -6.78 4.54
C HIS A 12 10.46 -5.39 3.92
N VAL A 13 9.54 -4.59 4.44
CA VAL A 13 9.44 -3.16 4.12
C VAL A 13 9.20 -2.35 5.37
N ARG A 14 9.83 -1.17 5.42
CA ARG A 14 9.63 -0.16 6.46
C ARG A 14 8.91 1.04 5.86
N LEU A 15 7.78 1.39 6.46
CA LEU A 15 6.95 2.53 6.09
C LEU A 15 7.00 3.57 7.20
N ARG A 16 7.33 4.81 6.84
CA ARG A 16 7.39 5.94 7.78
C ARG A 16 6.33 6.98 7.44
N PRO A 17 5.75 7.65 8.45
CA PRO A 17 4.98 8.86 8.21
C PRO A 17 5.84 9.89 7.46
N ARG A 18 5.20 10.68 6.61
CA ARG A 18 5.87 11.79 5.94
C ARG A 18 6.34 12.82 6.97
N PRO A 19 7.49 13.50 6.73
CA PRO A 19 7.88 14.66 7.53
C PRO A 19 6.74 15.69 7.58
N GLY A 20 6.38 16.12 8.79
CA GLY A 20 5.26 17.04 9.02
C GLY A 20 3.88 16.39 9.10
N TYR A 21 3.78 15.05 9.09
CA TYR A 21 2.52 14.36 9.42
C TYR A 21 2.06 14.73 10.83
N VAL A 22 0.83 15.20 10.94
CA VAL A 22 0.16 15.46 12.22
C VAL A 22 -1.02 14.50 12.33
N PRO A 23 -1.02 13.58 13.30
CA PRO A 23 -2.14 12.68 13.49
C PRO A 23 -3.38 13.48 13.90
N LYS A 24 -4.56 12.94 13.58
CA LYS A 24 -5.84 13.56 13.95
C LYS A 24 -5.95 13.78 15.47
N VAL A 25 -5.35 12.89 16.26
CA VAL A 25 -5.27 12.98 17.72
C VAL A 25 -3.79 13.17 18.08
N PRO A 26 -3.34 14.39 18.47
CA PRO A 26 -1.93 14.68 18.72
C PRO A 26 -1.29 13.85 19.83
N THR A 27 -2.10 13.35 20.78
CA THR A 27 -1.67 12.53 21.91
C THR A 27 -1.54 11.05 21.59
N THR A 28 -1.76 10.64 20.33
CA THR A 28 -1.63 9.22 19.96
C THR A 28 -0.18 8.75 20.09
N PRO A 29 0.08 7.61 20.75
CA PRO A 29 1.43 7.06 20.85
C PRO A 29 2.01 6.64 19.48
N PHE A 30 1.17 6.58 18.44
CA PHE A 30 1.53 6.12 17.11
C PHE A 30 1.89 7.24 16.14
N ARG A 31 2.10 8.48 16.62
CA ARG A 31 2.37 9.66 15.80
C ARG A 31 3.52 9.46 14.80
N ASP A 32 4.58 8.81 15.26
CA ASP A 32 5.79 8.53 14.49
C ASP A 32 5.99 7.02 14.29
N GLN A 33 4.89 6.24 14.33
CA GLN A 33 4.99 4.79 14.23
C GLN A 33 5.52 4.38 12.85
N VAL A 34 6.67 3.71 12.87
CA VAL A 34 7.20 3.00 11.71
C VAL A 34 6.46 1.68 11.59
N VAL A 35 5.81 1.46 10.43
CA VAL A 35 5.15 0.19 10.13
C VAL A 35 6.17 -0.72 9.44
N ASN A 36 6.45 -1.86 10.08
CA ASN A 36 7.34 -2.89 9.53
C ASN A 36 6.50 -4.10 9.10
N LEU A 37 6.51 -4.42 7.81
CA LEU A 37 5.85 -5.60 7.27
C LEU A 37 6.90 -6.61 6.83
N GLN A 38 6.63 -7.89 7.06
CA GLN A 38 7.48 -9.00 6.62
C GLN A 38 6.92 -9.61 5.34
N ALA A 39 7.80 -10.13 4.49
CA ALA A 39 7.39 -10.94 3.36
C ALA A 39 6.77 -12.24 3.85
N LEU A 40 5.62 -12.60 3.29
CA LEU A 40 5.09 -13.95 3.44
C LEU A 40 5.96 -14.90 2.61
N PRO A 41 6.30 -16.09 3.15
CA PRO A 41 7.05 -17.09 2.41
C PRO A 41 6.28 -17.46 1.14
N PRO A 42 6.97 -17.75 0.03
CA PRO A 42 6.33 -18.40 -1.10
C PRO A 42 5.86 -19.77 -0.63
N GLU A 43 4.55 -19.99 -0.59
CA GLU A 43 4.04 -21.32 -0.31
C GLU A 43 4.13 -22.14 -1.60
N GLU A 44 4.91 -23.22 -1.58
CA GLU A 44 5.14 -24.11 -2.73
C GLU A 44 3.88 -24.89 -3.12
N ALA A 45 2.93 -25.06 -2.18
CA ALA A 45 1.74 -25.89 -2.37
C ALA A 45 0.62 -25.17 -3.13
N ASP A 46 0.48 -23.86 -3.00
CA ASP A 46 -0.50 -23.06 -3.73
C ASP A 46 0.12 -21.76 -4.29
N PRO A 47 0.34 -21.69 -5.62
CA PRO A 47 0.79 -20.48 -6.30
C PRO A 47 -0.09 -19.25 -6.05
N ALA A 48 -1.39 -19.42 -5.74
CA ALA A 48 -2.30 -18.33 -5.43
C ALA A 48 -1.98 -17.67 -4.08
N LEU A 49 -1.49 -18.42 -3.09
CA LEU A 49 -0.97 -17.85 -1.84
C LEU A 49 0.28 -17.01 -2.08
N GLY A 50 1.00 -17.30 -3.18
CA GLY A 50 2.02 -16.44 -3.72
C GLY A 50 1.57 -14.99 -3.96
N LEU A 51 0.31 -14.77 -4.32
CA LEU A 51 -0.24 -13.45 -4.62
C LEU A 51 -0.60 -12.66 -3.35
N LEU A 52 -0.66 -13.31 -2.18
CA LEU A 52 -1.05 -12.69 -0.92
C LEU A 52 0.08 -11.95 -0.20
N CYS A 53 1.33 -12.12 -0.66
CA CYS A 53 2.48 -11.50 0.00
C CYS A 53 2.45 -9.97 -0.16
N PRO A 54 2.32 -9.21 0.95
CA PRO A 54 2.17 -7.75 0.90
C PRO A 54 3.41 -7.06 0.33
N ILE A 55 4.61 -7.62 0.54
CA ILE A 55 5.85 -7.04 0.05
C ILE A 55 5.95 -7.17 -1.47
N ARG A 56 5.62 -8.33 -2.03
CA ARG A 56 5.57 -8.55 -3.49
C ARG A 56 4.53 -7.64 -4.14
N ALA A 57 3.32 -7.59 -3.58
CA ALA A 57 2.27 -6.71 -4.06
C ALA A 57 2.72 -5.24 -4.06
N LEU A 58 3.37 -4.80 -2.98
CA LEU A 58 3.86 -3.44 -2.85
C LEU A 58 5.01 -3.11 -3.81
N ARG A 59 5.97 -4.03 -3.98
CA ARG A 59 7.07 -3.89 -4.96
C ARG A 59 6.52 -3.67 -6.36
N ILE A 60 5.63 -4.56 -6.80
CA ILE A 60 4.98 -4.47 -8.11
C ILE A 60 4.25 -3.13 -8.27
N TYR A 61 3.53 -2.69 -7.25
CA TYR A 61 2.83 -1.41 -7.28
C TYR A 61 3.78 -0.22 -7.42
N VAL A 62 4.87 -0.19 -6.64
CA VAL A 62 5.87 0.88 -6.69
C VAL A 62 6.53 0.93 -8.07
N ASP A 63 6.97 -0.21 -8.59
CA ASP A 63 7.64 -0.31 -9.88
C ASP A 63 6.71 0.15 -11.02
N ARG A 64 5.45 -0.31 -11.02
CA ARG A 64 4.46 0.09 -12.03
C ARG A 64 4.07 1.57 -11.97
N THR A 65 4.16 2.19 -10.79
CA THR A 65 3.80 3.61 -10.61
C THR A 65 4.99 4.55 -10.74
N GLN A 66 6.23 4.03 -10.72
CA GLN A 66 7.46 4.82 -10.66
C GLN A 66 7.55 5.86 -11.79
N SER A 67 7.23 5.45 -13.02
CA SER A 67 7.39 6.29 -14.22
C SER A 67 6.52 7.55 -14.25
N PHE A 68 5.43 7.59 -13.47
CA PHE A 68 4.49 8.71 -13.45
C PHE A 68 4.24 9.26 -12.05
N ARG A 69 4.91 8.76 -11.02
CA ARG A 69 4.75 9.18 -9.63
C ARG A 69 5.19 10.64 -9.46
N ARG A 70 4.32 11.45 -8.85
CA ARG A 70 4.56 12.87 -8.53
C ARG A 70 4.44 13.15 -7.02
N SER A 71 4.30 12.09 -6.22
CA SER A 71 4.07 12.20 -4.78
C SER A 71 4.77 11.11 -3.98
N GLU A 72 5.34 11.49 -2.84
CA GLU A 72 5.93 10.61 -1.83
C GLU A 72 4.90 9.82 -0.99
N GLN A 73 3.61 9.82 -1.38
CA GLN A 73 2.55 9.13 -0.64
C GLN A 73 2.54 7.72 -1.20
N LEU A 74 2.29 6.71 -0.37
CA LEU A 74 2.32 5.33 -0.82
C LEU A 74 1.46 5.15 -2.07
N PHE A 75 0.18 5.53 -1.99
CA PHE A 75 -0.77 5.42 -3.09
C PHE A 75 -0.87 6.69 -3.94
N VAL A 76 -0.76 6.52 -5.25
CA VAL A 76 -0.96 7.56 -6.27
C VAL A 76 -2.10 7.21 -7.22
N CYS A 77 -2.77 8.25 -7.72
CA CYS A 77 -3.76 8.15 -8.77
C CYS A 77 -3.11 7.62 -10.06
N PHE A 78 -3.77 6.71 -10.76
CA PHE A 78 -3.21 6.04 -11.95
C PHE A 78 -3.85 6.47 -13.28
N GLY A 79 -4.92 7.26 -13.26
CA GLY A 79 -5.66 7.69 -14.44
C GLY A 79 -6.06 9.16 -14.43
N GLY A 80 -6.48 9.64 -15.59
CA GLY A 80 -6.96 11.01 -15.80
C GLY A 80 -5.90 12.10 -15.53
N GLN A 81 -6.37 13.33 -15.34
CA GLN A 81 -5.52 14.50 -15.08
C GLN A 81 -4.77 14.43 -13.74
N GLN A 82 -5.20 13.58 -12.81
CA GLN A 82 -4.60 13.41 -11.50
C GLN A 82 -3.52 12.33 -11.46
N LYS A 83 -3.20 11.69 -12.59
CA LYS A 83 -2.20 10.63 -12.67
C LYS A 83 -0.87 11.06 -12.03
N GLY A 84 -0.37 10.26 -11.09
CA GLY A 84 0.85 10.50 -10.34
C GLY A 84 0.68 11.26 -9.03
N ASN A 85 -0.44 11.98 -8.84
CA ASN A 85 -0.72 12.70 -7.60
C ASN A 85 -1.15 11.75 -6.48
N ALA A 86 -1.04 12.19 -5.23
CA ALA A 86 -1.48 11.41 -4.07
C ALA A 86 -2.98 11.09 -4.13
N VAL A 87 -3.35 9.87 -3.74
CA VAL A 87 -4.76 9.48 -3.58
C VAL A 87 -5.35 10.20 -2.36
N SER A 88 -6.57 10.74 -2.50
CA SER A 88 -7.28 11.34 -1.36
C SER A 88 -7.75 10.26 -0.37
N LYS A 89 -7.90 10.61 0.91
CA LYS A 89 -8.42 9.69 1.93
C LYS A 89 -9.78 9.11 1.54
N GLN A 90 -10.65 9.94 0.97
CA GLN A 90 -11.97 9.52 0.50
C GLN A 90 -11.88 8.51 -0.65
N ARG A 91 -11.00 8.76 -1.64
CA ARG A 91 -10.82 7.85 -2.77
C ARG A 91 -10.24 6.50 -2.32
N LEU A 92 -9.28 6.53 -1.38
CA LEU A 92 -8.73 5.31 -0.80
C LEU A 92 -9.80 4.52 -0.02
N ALA A 93 -10.67 5.19 0.74
CA ALA A 93 -11.78 4.53 1.42
C ALA A 93 -12.74 3.85 0.42
N HIS A 94 -13.08 4.52 -0.69
CA HIS A 94 -13.87 3.91 -1.75
C HIS A 94 -13.18 2.69 -2.36
N TRP A 95 -11.86 2.73 -2.61
CA TRP A 95 -11.14 1.55 -3.12
C TRP A 95 -11.24 0.34 -2.20
N VAL A 96 -11.18 0.55 -0.89
CA VAL A 96 -11.32 -0.54 0.09
C VAL A 96 -12.72 -1.14 0.01
N VAL A 97 -13.75 -0.30 -0.03
CA VAL A 97 -15.15 -0.75 -0.18
C VAL A 97 -15.34 -1.49 -1.50
N ASP A 98 -14.90 -0.92 -2.62
CA ASP A 98 -15.03 -1.51 -3.96
C ASP A 98 -14.37 -2.90 -4.03
N VAL A 99 -13.17 -3.06 -3.45
CA VAL A 99 -12.46 -4.34 -3.40
C VAL A 99 -13.20 -5.38 -2.56
N ILE A 100 -13.75 -4.98 -1.40
CA ILE A 100 -14.52 -5.88 -0.53
C ILE A 100 -15.81 -6.31 -1.24
N THR A 101 -16.55 -5.36 -1.84
CA THR A 101 -17.76 -5.66 -2.60
C THR A 101 -17.46 -6.58 -3.77
N LEU A 102 -16.39 -6.34 -4.53
CA LEU A 102 -15.99 -7.21 -5.63
C LEU A 102 -15.66 -8.63 -5.12
N ALA A 103 -15.00 -8.75 -3.98
CA ALA A 103 -14.67 -10.06 -3.39
C ALA A 103 -15.94 -10.86 -3.04
N TYR A 104 -16.94 -10.23 -2.41
CA TYR A 104 -18.23 -10.88 -2.13
C TYR A 104 -18.96 -11.29 -3.42
N GLN A 105 -19.02 -10.38 -4.41
CA GLN A 105 -19.63 -10.68 -5.71
C GLN A 105 -18.96 -11.87 -6.41
N CYS A 106 -17.64 -11.97 -6.36
CA CYS A 106 -16.90 -13.10 -6.91
C CYS A 106 -17.19 -14.43 -6.18
N GLN A 107 -17.64 -14.37 -4.93
CA GLN A 107 -18.08 -15.55 -4.15
C GLN A 107 -19.57 -15.84 -4.31
N GLY A 108 -20.32 -15.03 -5.07
CA GLY A 108 -21.78 -15.14 -5.20
C GLY A 108 -22.55 -14.60 -3.99
N GLU A 109 -21.86 -13.92 -3.08
CA GLU A 109 -22.43 -13.27 -1.91
C GLU A 109 -22.81 -11.81 -2.25
N PRO A 110 -23.87 -11.25 -1.62
CA PRO A 110 -24.34 -9.89 -1.87
C PRO A 110 -23.34 -8.78 -1.49
#